data_AF-A0A2G8LL37-F1
#
_entry.id   AF-A0A2G8LL37-F1
#
_cell.length_a   1.000
_cell.length_b   1.000
_cell.length_c   1.000
_cell.angle_alpha   90.00
_cell.angle_beta   90.00
_cell.angle_gamma   90.00
#
_symmetry.space_group_name_H-M   'P 1'
#
loop_
_entity.id
_entity.type
_entity.pdbx_description
1 polymer ?
#
loop_
_entity_poly.entity_id
_entity_poly.type
_entity_poly.pdbx_seq_one_letter_code
_entity_poly.pdbx_strand_id
1 'polypeptide(L)'
;MTPAHIDLFKQLMTMLLVEISELKQTIPRNLLVTLIQFANAYPKPLLEGCLIPYMQRGTLGPHQADCMLKISKECLDNQSKICFKVEVDSETVNIIITILCAAGETQKKCPKFSKLFLAIVNKFKAKLTSDHKSLLLAAVERNETFLKKAIISALKKSMGKK
;
A
#
# COMPACT_ATOMS: atom_id res chain seq x y z
N MET A 1 -12.27 5.98 29.10
CA MET A 1 -11.86 4.59 28.82
C MET A 1 -11.05 4.12 30.01
N THR A 2 -11.50 3.10 30.76
CA THR A 2 -10.77 2.64 31.95
C THR A 2 -9.51 1.87 31.54
N PRO A 3 -8.49 1.74 32.42
CA PRO A 3 -7.28 0.95 32.14
C PRO A 3 -7.60 -0.48 31.62
N ALA A 4 -8.60 -1.14 32.22
CA ALA A 4 -9.05 -2.46 31.80
C ALA A 4 -9.55 -2.52 30.34
N HIS A 5 -10.22 -1.46 29.85
CA HIS A 5 -10.65 -1.38 28.45
C HIS A 5 -9.47 -1.19 27.50
N ILE A 6 -8.42 -0.47 27.91
CA ILE A 6 -7.20 -0.28 27.13
C ILE A 6 -6.44 -1.60 27.02
N ASP A 7 -6.34 -2.36 28.11
CA ASP A 7 -5.62 -3.63 28.12
C ASP A 7 -6.33 -4.72 27.32
N LEU A 8 -7.66 -4.82 27.46
CA LEU A 8 -8.47 -5.71 26.62
C LEU A 8 -8.31 -5.36 25.13
N PHE A 9 -8.28 -4.07 24.80
CA PHE A 9 -8.11 -3.61 23.43
C PHE A 9 -6.73 -3.99 22.86
N LYS A 10 -5.66 -3.80 23.65
CA LYS A 10 -4.30 -4.22 23.27
C LYS A 10 -4.21 -5.73 23.06
N GLN A 11 -4.83 -6.50 23.95
CA GLN A 11 -4.84 -7.97 23.85
C GLN A 11 -5.58 -8.44 22.60
N LEU A 12 -6.72 -7.81 22.29
CA LEU A 12 -7.45 -8.07 21.05
C LEU A 12 -6.59 -7.79 19.81
N MET A 13 -5.92 -6.64 19.74
CA MET A 13 -5.03 -6.31 18.60
C MET A 13 -3.87 -7.30 18.48
N THR A 14 -3.32 -7.75 19.60
CA THR A 14 -2.23 -8.73 19.64
C THR A 14 -2.70 -10.09 19.11
N MET A 15 -3.89 -10.55 19.50
CA MET A 15 -4.44 -11.81 18.99
C MET A 15 -4.71 -11.74 17.49
N LEU A 16 -5.31 -10.64 17.00
CA LEU A 16 -5.55 -10.46 15.56
C LEU A 16 -4.24 -10.45 14.77
N LEU A 17 -3.18 -9.84 15.31
CA LEU A 17 -1.86 -9.83 14.69
C LEU A 17 -1.29 -11.25 14.55
N VAL A 18 -1.42 -12.09 15.58
CA VAL A 18 -0.97 -13.49 15.55
C VAL A 18 -1.74 -14.27 14.49
N GLU A 19 -3.08 -14.19 14.49
CA GLU A 19 -3.93 -14.87 13.51
C GLU A 19 -3.59 -14.49 12.07
N ILE A 20 -3.39 -13.20 11.80
CA ILE A 20 -2.96 -12.73 10.47
C ILE A 20 -1.56 -13.30 10.13
N SER A 21 -0.64 -13.29 11.09
CA SER A 21 0.73 -13.77 10.85
C SER A 21 0.79 -15.26 10.52
N GLU A 22 -0.09 -16.08 11.11
CA GLU A 22 -0.11 -17.53 10.93
C GLU A 22 -0.94 -18.00 9.73
N LEU A 23 -1.48 -17.09 8.91
CA LEU A 23 -2.23 -17.44 7.70
C LEU A 23 -1.37 -18.28 6.73
N LYS A 24 -1.66 -19.58 6.67
CA LYS A 24 -1.10 -20.54 5.69
C LYS A 24 -1.90 -20.64 4.40
N GLN A 25 -3.07 -20.02 4.37
CA GLN A 25 -4.01 -20.04 3.26
C GLN A 25 -4.78 -18.72 3.19
N THR A 26 -5.60 -18.56 2.15
CA THR A 26 -6.52 -17.42 2.03
C THR A 26 -7.34 -17.25 3.31
N ILE A 27 -7.44 -16.01 3.78
CA ILE A 27 -8.16 -15.69 5.02
C ILE A 27 -9.58 -16.29 5.01
N PRO A 28 -9.96 -17.03 6.08
CA PRO A 28 -11.31 -17.54 6.25
C PRO A 28 -12.36 -16.42 6.21
N ARG A 29 -13.52 -16.69 5.60
CA ARG A 29 -14.57 -15.68 5.38
C ARG A 29 -15.08 -15.08 6.70
N ASN A 30 -15.28 -15.90 7.72
CA ASN A 30 -15.70 -15.45 9.05
C ASN A 30 -14.68 -14.49 9.67
N LEU A 31 -13.39 -14.84 9.63
CA LEU A 31 -12.32 -13.99 10.14
C LEU A 31 -12.24 -12.67 9.37
N LEU A 32 -12.36 -12.73 8.04
CA LEU A 32 -12.37 -11.55 7.19
C LEU A 32 -13.55 -10.61 7.52
N VAL A 33 -14.76 -11.15 7.69
CA VAL A 33 -15.95 -10.35 8.04
C VAL A 33 -15.78 -9.68 9.40
N THR A 34 -15.28 -10.41 10.40
CA THR A 34 -15.00 -9.85 11.73
C THR A 34 -13.96 -8.73 11.66
N LEU A 35 -12.88 -8.93 10.91
CA LEU A 35 -11.85 -7.91 10.70
C LEU A 35 -12.40 -6.67 10.00
N ILE A 36 -13.25 -6.83 8.98
CA ILE A 36 -13.87 -5.71 8.27
C ILE A 36 -14.83 -4.94 9.19
N GLN A 37 -15.68 -5.65 9.95
CA GLN A 37 -16.59 -5.02 10.92
C GLN A 37 -15.81 -4.22 11.97
N PHE A 38 -14.75 -4.82 12.51
CA PHE A 38 -13.88 -4.15 13.47
C PHE A 38 -13.17 -2.94 12.85
N ALA A 39 -12.61 -3.08 11.66
CA ALA A 39 -11.94 -2.02 10.93
C ALA A 39 -12.88 -0.84 10.61
N ASN A 40 -14.15 -1.11 10.32
CA ASN A 40 -15.14 -0.06 10.10
C ASN A 40 -15.49 0.70 11.38
N ALA A 41 -15.51 0.03 12.53
CA ALA A 41 -15.76 0.66 13.82
C ALA A 41 -14.52 1.39 14.38
N TYR A 42 -13.33 0.82 14.17
CA TYR A 42 -12.06 1.27 14.76
C TYR A 42 -10.91 1.23 13.73
N PRO A 43 -10.95 2.06 12.67
CA PRO A 43 -9.99 1.99 11.57
C PRO A 43 -8.56 2.34 12.00
N LYS A 44 -8.39 3.45 12.72
CA LYS A 44 -7.07 3.92 13.18
C LYS A 44 -6.41 2.91 14.15
N PRO A 45 -7.11 2.39 15.17
CA PRO A 45 -6.54 1.35 16.02
C PRO A 45 -6.12 0.07 15.32
N LEU A 46 -6.88 -0.40 14.30
CA LEU A 46 -6.47 -1.57 13.52
C LEU A 46 -5.20 -1.30 12.71
N LEU A 47 -5.11 -0.11 12.10
CA LEU A 47 -3.93 0.30 11.32
C LEU A 47 -2.69 0.42 12.21
N GLU A 48 -2.76 1.20 13.28
CA GLU A 48 -1.62 1.50 14.16
C GLU A 48 -1.25 0.33 15.08
N GLY A 49 -2.25 -0.43 15.55
CA GLY A 49 -2.05 -1.52 16.50
C GLY A 49 -1.75 -2.88 15.88
N CYS A 50 -2.12 -3.10 14.60
CA CYS A 50 -1.97 -4.40 13.96
C CYS A 50 -1.25 -4.31 12.60
N LEU A 51 -1.81 -3.59 11.62
CA LEU A 51 -1.30 -3.65 10.24
C LEU A 51 0.08 -3.01 10.07
N ILE A 52 0.32 -1.82 10.64
CA ILE A 52 1.61 -1.14 10.58
C ILE A 52 2.69 -1.94 11.31
N PRO A 53 2.51 -2.37 12.58
CA PRO A 53 3.48 -3.21 13.27
C PRO A 53 3.79 -4.50 12.51
N TYR A 54 2.79 -5.12 11.87
CA TYR A 54 3.03 -6.32 11.08
C TYR A 54 3.95 -6.06 9.88
N MET A 55 3.68 -5.01 9.10
CA MET A 55 4.50 -4.63 7.95
C MET A 55 5.94 -4.29 8.34
N GLN A 56 6.16 -3.78 9.55
CA GLN A 56 7.49 -3.45 10.06
C GLN A 56 8.25 -4.66 10.62
N ARG A 57 7.54 -5.71 11.05
CA ARG A 57 8.13 -6.86 11.78
C ARG A 57 8.56 -8.04 10.91
N GLY A 58 8.19 -8.12 9.63
CA GLY A 58 8.54 -9.30 8.85
C GLY A 58 8.28 -9.26 7.35
N THR A 59 8.58 -10.39 6.71
CA THR A 59 8.29 -10.66 5.30
C THR A 59 6.81 -10.96 5.12
N LEU A 60 6.14 -10.16 4.28
CA LEU A 60 4.72 -10.31 4.01
C LEU A 60 4.48 -11.52 3.09
N GLY A 61 3.94 -12.61 3.65
CA GLY A 61 3.51 -13.75 2.85
C GLY A 61 2.33 -13.41 1.92
N PRO A 62 2.10 -14.21 0.86
CA PRO A 62 1.06 -13.93 -0.14
C PRO A 62 -0.35 -13.89 0.46
N HIS A 63 -0.63 -14.70 1.49
CA HIS A 63 -1.93 -14.77 2.14
C HIS A 63 -2.18 -13.56 3.05
N GLN A 64 -1.13 -13.10 3.73
CA GLN A 64 -1.19 -11.90 4.54
C GLN A 64 -1.32 -10.65 3.67
N ALA A 65 -0.61 -10.59 2.54
CA ALA A 65 -0.78 -9.54 1.54
C ALA A 65 -2.21 -9.47 1.00
N ASP A 66 -2.84 -10.62 0.72
CA ASP A 66 -4.24 -10.70 0.28
C ASP A 66 -5.22 -10.23 1.37
N CYS A 67 -5.01 -10.67 2.61
CA CYS A 67 -5.80 -10.22 3.77
C CYS A 67 -5.73 -8.69 3.92
N MET A 68 -4.52 -8.13 3.93
CA MET A 68 -4.31 -6.69 4.04
C MET A 68 -4.93 -5.92 2.89
N LEU A 69 -4.82 -6.43 1.65
CA LEU A 69 -5.44 -5.82 0.49
C LEU A 69 -6.97 -5.77 0.62
N LYS A 70 -7.59 -6.86 1.10
CA LYS A 70 -9.04 -6.94 1.31
C LYS A 70 -9.51 -5.96 2.38
N ILE A 71 -8.84 -5.94 3.54
CA ILE A 71 -9.14 -4.98 4.61
C ILE A 71 -8.96 -3.54 4.11
N SER A 72 -7.87 -3.28 3.37
CA SER A 72 -7.61 -1.94 2.83
C SER A 72 -8.72 -1.48 1.88
N LYS A 73 -9.18 -2.34 0.97
CA LYS A 73 -10.26 -2.00 0.04
C LYS A 73 -11.59 -1.75 0.76
N GLU A 74 -11.99 -2.67 1.62
CA GLU A 74 -13.31 -2.63 2.25
C GLU A 74 -13.44 -1.51 3.30
N CYS A 75 -12.34 -1.21 4.00
CA CYS A 75 -12.38 -0.32 5.16
C CYS A 75 -11.80 1.06 4.84
N LEU A 76 -10.80 1.15 3.98
CA LEU A 76 -10.16 2.43 3.66
C LEU A 76 -10.85 3.16 2.51
N ASP A 77 -11.61 2.54 1.61
CA ASP A 77 -12.28 3.32 0.56
C ASP A 77 -13.35 4.28 1.15
N ASN A 78 -14.01 3.91 2.26
CA ASN A 78 -15.01 4.76 2.94
C ASN A 78 -14.40 5.65 4.05
N GLN A 79 -13.42 5.15 4.81
CA GLN A 79 -12.82 5.85 5.96
C GLN A 79 -11.46 6.52 5.65
N SER A 80 -10.86 6.32 4.47
CA SER A 80 -9.59 6.96 4.09
C SER A 80 -9.67 8.49 4.11
N LYS A 81 -10.84 9.06 3.84
CA LYS A 81 -11.07 10.51 3.98
C LYS A 81 -11.02 10.98 5.43
N ILE A 82 -11.21 10.09 6.41
CA ILE A 82 -11.27 10.40 7.84
C ILE A 82 -9.95 10.06 8.53
N CYS A 83 -9.34 8.90 8.23
CA CYS A 83 -8.04 8.50 8.80
C CYS A 83 -6.83 9.08 8.05
N PHE A 84 -6.93 9.29 6.74
CA PHE A 84 -5.86 9.78 5.88
C PHE A 84 -6.24 11.09 5.20
N LYS A 85 -6.86 12.02 5.94
CA LYS A 85 -7.03 13.43 5.54
C LYS A 85 -5.68 14.17 5.34
N VAL A 86 -4.60 13.41 5.15
CA VAL A 86 -3.26 13.85 4.82
C VAL A 86 -3.24 13.94 3.30
N GLU A 87 -3.26 15.17 2.80
CA GLU A 87 -2.90 15.38 1.42
C GLU A 87 -1.47 14.84 1.21
N VAL A 88 -1.28 13.94 0.25
CA VAL A 88 0.06 13.43 -0.07
C VAL A 88 0.91 14.61 -0.56
N ASP A 89 1.78 15.10 0.29
CA ASP A 89 2.66 16.23 0.02
C ASP A 89 3.82 15.86 -0.92
N SER A 90 4.61 16.86 -1.30
CA SER A 90 5.74 16.68 -2.21
C SER A 90 6.83 15.76 -1.63
N GLU A 91 7.04 15.78 -0.31
CA GLU A 91 8.04 14.94 0.36
C GLU A 91 7.64 13.46 0.29
N THR A 92 6.38 13.15 0.61
CA THR A 92 5.83 11.81 0.50
C THR A 92 5.89 11.29 -0.94
N VAL A 93 5.58 12.15 -1.93
CA VAL A 93 5.76 11.78 -3.34
C VAL A 93 7.21 11.43 -3.64
N ASN A 94 8.17 12.23 -3.18
CA ASN A 94 9.60 11.98 -3.40
C ASN A 94 10.06 10.63 -2.79
N ILE A 95 9.60 10.32 -1.58
CA ILE A 95 9.86 9.02 -0.94
C ILE A 95 9.28 7.88 -1.77
N ILE A 96 8.02 8.01 -2.23
CA ILE A 96 7.38 7.00 -3.08
C ILE A 96 8.17 6.78 -4.38
N ILE A 97 8.64 7.85 -5.03
CA ILE A 97 9.43 7.75 -6.27
C ILE A 97 10.76 7.04 -6.00
N THR A 98 11.44 7.39 -4.91
CA THR A 98 12.72 6.75 -4.52
C THR A 98 12.56 5.25 -4.30
N ILE A 99 11.53 4.85 -3.54
CA ILE A 99 11.21 3.44 -3.29
C ILE A 99 10.86 2.73 -4.61
N LEU A 100 10.06 3.37 -5.47
CA LEU A 100 9.63 2.79 -6.73
C LEU A 100 10.82 2.56 -7.68
N CYS A 101 11.75 3.51 -7.77
CA CYS A 101 12.96 3.38 -8.58
C CYS A 101 13.87 2.25 -8.07
N ALA A 102 14.13 2.19 -6.75
CA ALA A 102 14.94 1.14 -6.15
C ALA A 102 14.33 -0.26 -6.36
N ALA A 103 13.01 -0.39 -6.15
CA ALA A 103 12.29 -1.64 -6.40
C ALA A 103 12.33 -2.04 -7.89
N GLY A 104 12.37 -1.07 -8.81
CA GLY A 104 12.51 -1.31 -10.25
C GLY A 104 13.76 -2.08 -10.63
N GLU A 105 14.85 -1.97 -9.85
CA GLU A 105 16.09 -2.70 -10.11
C GLU A 105 15.99 -4.18 -9.80
N THR A 106 15.18 -4.56 -8.82
CA THR A 106 15.02 -5.96 -8.39
C THR A 106 13.77 -6.63 -8.97
N GLN A 107 12.78 -5.84 -9.42
CA GLN A 107 11.46 -6.32 -9.86
C GLN A 107 11.23 -6.21 -11.38
N LYS A 108 12.30 -6.18 -12.18
CA LYS A 108 12.28 -5.94 -13.64
C LYS A 108 11.30 -6.83 -14.43
N LYS A 109 11.08 -8.07 -13.99
CA LYS A 109 10.19 -9.07 -14.63
C LYS A 109 8.82 -9.21 -13.96
N CYS A 110 8.53 -8.47 -12.88
CA CYS A 110 7.32 -8.65 -12.09
C CYS A 110 6.13 -7.85 -12.69
N PRO A 111 5.08 -8.51 -13.22
CA PRO A 111 3.94 -7.80 -13.80
C PRO A 111 3.10 -7.05 -12.76
N LYS A 112 3.02 -7.57 -11.53
CA LYS A 112 2.32 -6.91 -10.41
C LYS A 112 2.99 -5.59 -10.06
N PHE A 113 4.33 -5.60 -9.95
CA PHE A 113 5.12 -4.38 -9.74
C PHE A 113 4.91 -3.39 -10.88
N SER A 114 4.91 -3.85 -12.13
CA SER A 114 4.74 -2.97 -13.29
C SER A 114 3.36 -2.31 -13.35
N LYS A 115 2.31 -3.02 -12.91
CA LYS A 115 0.97 -2.45 -12.72
C LYS A 115 0.96 -1.40 -11.60
N LEU A 116 1.62 -1.68 -10.48
CA LEU A 116 1.76 -0.73 -9.37
C LEU A 116 2.51 0.54 -9.83
N PHE A 117 3.61 0.38 -10.56
CA PHE A 117 4.39 1.48 -11.13
C PHE A 117 3.49 2.38 -11.98
N LEU A 118 2.76 1.78 -12.93
CA LEU A 118 1.84 2.51 -13.81
C LEU A 118 0.75 3.24 -13.00
N ALA A 119 0.18 2.59 -11.98
CA ALA A 119 -0.84 3.19 -11.13
C ALA A 119 -0.30 4.41 -10.36
N ILE A 120 0.91 4.33 -9.78
CA ILE A 120 1.55 5.43 -9.06
C ILE A 120 1.82 6.61 -10.01
N VAL A 121 2.39 6.35 -11.18
CA VAL A 121 2.64 7.40 -12.20
C VAL A 121 1.35 8.11 -12.57
N ASN A 122 0.27 7.37 -12.84
CA ASN A 122 -1.02 7.97 -13.19
C ASN A 122 -1.65 8.74 -12.04
N LYS A 123 -1.54 8.22 -10.80
CA LYS A 123 -2.13 8.84 -9.60
C LYS A 123 -1.46 10.15 -9.25
N PHE A 124 -0.13 10.23 -9.33
CA PHE A 124 0.64 11.40 -8.90
C PHE A 124 1.12 12.29 -10.05
N LYS A 125 0.65 12.06 -11.29
CA LYS A 125 1.11 12.79 -12.49
C LYS A 125 1.22 14.32 -12.35
N ALA A 126 0.31 14.94 -11.60
CA ALA A 126 0.28 16.40 -11.41
C ALA A 126 1.32 16.90 -10.38
N LYS A 127 1.79 16.01 -9.49
CA LYS A 127 2.78 16.29 -8.44
C LYS A 127 4.20 15.84 -8.85
N LEU A 128 4.39 15.30 -10.06
CA LEU A 128 5.70 14.89 -10.56
C LEU A 128 6.47 16.08 -11.15
N THR A 129 7.64 16.37 -10.60
CA THR A 129 8.60 17.34 -11.14
C THR A 129 9.28 16.77 -12.39
N SER A 130 10.06 17.61 -13.08
CA SER A 130 10.89 17.16 -14.20
C SER A 130 11.88 16.06 -13.78
N ASP A 131 12.52 16.24 -12.61
CA ASP A 131 13.51 15.29 -12.10
C ASP A 131 12.89 13.95 -11.74
N HIS A 132 11.71 13.95 -11.10
CA HIS A 132 10.96 12.71 -10.84
C HIS A 132 10.70 11.94 -12.14
N LYS A 133 10.31 12.64 -13.22
CA LYS A 133 10.01 11.99 -14.51
C LYS A 133 11.27 11.40 -15.14
N SER A 134 12.40 12.11 -15.09
CA SER A 134 13.69 11.61 -15.58
C SER A 134 14.14 10.35 -14.83
N LEU A 135 14.06 10.36 -13.49
CA LEU A 135 14.38 9.20 -12.65
C LEU A 135 13.49 8.00 -12.97
N LEU A 136 12.18 8.22 -13.07
CA LEU A 136 11.21 7.17 -13.38
C LEU A 136 11.41 6.61 -14.79
N LEU A 137 11.73 7.44 -15.78
CA LEU A 137 12.05 6.98 -17.13
C LEU A 137 13.29 6.07 -17.12
N ALA A 138 14.36 6.49 -16.44
CA ALA A 138 15.57 5.68 -16.31
C ALA A 138 15.30 4.33 -15.61
N ALA A 139 14.46 4.32 -14.57
CA ALA A 139 14.05 3.09 -13.89
C ALA A 139 13.23 2.16 -14.80
N VAL A 140 12.31 2.72 -15.60
CA VAL A 140 11.42 1.97 -16.50
C VAL A 140 12.16 1.38 -17.70
N GLU A 141 13.26 1.98 -18.13
CA GLU A 141 14.08 1.40 -19.21
C GLU A 141 14.57 -0.01 -18.88
N ARG A 142 14.76 -0.31 -17.59
CA ARG A 142 15.19 -1.62 -17.08
C ARG A 142 14.03 -2.60 -16.91
N ASN A 143 12.78 -2.19 -17.12
CA ASN A 143 11.60 -3.04 -17.00
C ASN A 143 11.48 -3.98 -18.21
N GLU A 144 11.32 -5.27 -17.99
CA GLU A 144 11.24 -6.29 -19.04
C GLU A 144 9.80 -6.78 -19.29
N THR A 145 8.80 -6.16 -18.64
CA THR A 145 7.40 -6.53 -18.81
C THR A 145 6.76 -5.84 -20.01
N PHE A 146 5.64 -6.41 -20.47
CA PHE A 146 4.82 -5.83 -21.54
C PHE A 146 4.30 -4.42 -21.22
N LEU A 147 4.30 -4.01 -19.93
CA LEU A 147 3.83 -2.69 -19.49
C LEU A 147 4.86 -1.57 -19.65
N LYS A 148 6.13 -1.87 -20.01
CA LYS A 148 7.18 -0.85 -20.21
C LYS A 148 6.69 0.32 -21.07
N LYS A 149 6.15 0.02 -22.26
CA LYS A 149 5.67 1.05 -23.21
C LYS A 149 4.51 1.88 -22.62
N ALA A 150 3.61 1.26 -21.87
CA ALA A 150 2.49 1.96 -21.23
C ALA A 150 2.97 2.95 -20.16
N ILE A 151 3.95 2.54 -19.35
CA ILE A 151 4.54 3.41 -18.31
C ILE A 151 5.29 4.59 -18.95
N ILE A 152 6.13 4.34 -19.97
CA ILE A 152 6.82 5.41 -20.71
C ILE A 152 5.82 6.38 -21.31
N SER A 153 4.73 5.88 -21.91
CA SER A 153 3.68 6.74 -22.48
C SER A 153 3.02 7.61 -21.41
N ALA A 154 2.70 7.06 -20.24
CA ALA A 154 2.11 7.81 -19.13
C ALA A 154 3.06 8.93 -18.63
N LEU A 155 4.35 8.64 -18.48
CA LEU A 155 5.37 9.62 -18.11
C LEU A 155 5.50 10.72 -19.16
N LYS A 156 5.58 10.38 -20.45
CA LYS A 156 5.64 11.36 -21.55
C LYS A 156 4.41 12.25 -21.62
N LYS A 157 3.21 11.69 -21.45
CA LYS A 157 1.96 12.48 -21.39
C LYS A 157 1.97 13.47 -20.22
N SER A 158 2.61 13.13 -19.10
CA SER A 158 2.79 14.06 -17.98
C SER A 158 3.83 15.17 -18.26
N MET A 159 4.67 15.05 -19.29
CA MET A 159 5.59 16.09 -19.76
C MET A 159 4.95 17.04 -20.77
N GLY A 160 3.80 16.67 -21.34
CA GLY A 160 3.13 17.40 -22.42
C GLY A 160 1.83 18.06 -21.99
N LYS A 161 1.92 19.17 -21.25
CA LYS A 161 1.00 20.31 -21.33
C LYS A 161 1.80 21.57 -20.97
N LYS A 162 2.19 22.32 -22.00
CA LYS A 162 2.32 23.77 -21.90
C LYS A 162 0.91 24.36 -21.88
#